data_AF-A0A7H0GZH3-F1
#
_entry.id   AF-A0A7H0GZH3-F1
#
_cell.length_a   1.000
_cell.length_b   1.000
_cell.length_c   1.000
_cell.angle_alpha   90.00
_cell.angle_beta   90.00
_cell.angle_gamma   90.00
#
_symmetry.space_group_name_H-M   'P 1'
#
loop_
_entity.id
_entity.type
_entity.pdbx_description
1 polymer ?
#
loop_
_entity_poly.entity_id
_entity_poly.type
_entity_poly.pdbx_seq_one_letter_code
_entity_poly.pdbx_strand_id
1 'polypeptide(L)'
;MGLLEDLHASRRAAGSGRKLPPGADDDGMQPALLFIPDISGFTRFIEASESPLAPFLIADLLEILIEANTLDMEVSEIQGDAILFYRLGPPPPVQELVAQCRRIFLDFQNYLRLVERDNASELGAALRDNDLTLKIVVHYGRVNVAHIREFTKLMGRDVIVVHRLLKNNISGGEYLLLSEGYLKTQSLTDLTRSFSWTRLLGAKPTTNISATSTTATPTSRPCACCSTGITRPMERPVAAATH
;
A
#
# COMPACT_ATOMS: atom_id res chain seq x y z
N MET A 1 -41.83 -27.21 -5.90
CA MET A 1 -41.48 -26.74 -4.54
C MET A 1 -40.21 -27.47 -4.12
N GLY A 2 -38.98 -27.14 -4.47
CA GLY A 2 -38.38 -26.02 -5.18
C GLY A 2 -36.96 -25.90 -4.60
N LEU A 3 -36.02 -26.76 -5.00
CA LEU A 3 -34.66 -26.87 -4.42
C LEU A 3 -33.93 -25.51 -4.22
N LEU A 4 -34.25 -24.50 -5.04
CA LEU A 4 -33.75 -23.13 -4.87
C LEU A 4 -34.35 -22.38 -3.67
N GLU A 5 -35.63 -22.59 -3.36
CA GLU A 5 -36.31 -22.02 -2.20
C GLU A 5 -35.76 -22.60 -0.90
N ASP A 6 -35.45 -23.89 -0.89
CA ASP A 6 -34.82 -24.58 0.25
C ASP A 6 -33.37 -24.10 0.47
N LEU A 7 -32.61 -23.85 -0.61
CA LEU A 7 -31.28 -23.24 -0.55
C LEU A 7 -31.34 -21.79 -0.04
N HIS A 8 -32.31 -21.00 -0.50
CA HIS A 8 -32.50 -19.63 -0.01
C HIS A 8 -32.99 -19.59 1.45
N ALA A 9 -33.86 -20.50 1.86
CA ALA A 9 -34.28 -20.67 3.24
C ALA A 9 -33.11 -21.08 4.13
N SER A 10 -32.28 -22.04 3.68
CA SER A 10 -31.07 -22.47 4.39
C SER A 10 -30.03 -21.36 4.50
N ARG A 11 -29.86 -20.51 3.48
CA ARG A 11 -28.98 -19.32 3.54
C ARG A 11 -29.50 -18.26 4.50
N ARG A 12 -30.83 -18.04 4.57
CA ARG A 12 -31.44 -17.13 5.54
C ARG A 12 -31.29 -17.64 6.97
N ALA A 13 -31.46 -18.94 7.20
CA ALA A 13 -31.22 -19.56 8.50
C ALA A 13 -29.73 -19.49 8.91
N ALA A 14 -28.80 -19.72 7.99
CA ALA A 14 -27.36 -19.61 8.24
C ALA A 14 -26.91 -18.17 8.54
N GLY A 15 -27.52 -17.16 7.92
CA GLY A 15 -27.27 -15.75 8.23
C GLY A 15 -27.78 -15.33 9.61
N SER A 16 -28.86 -15.95 10.09
CA SER A 16 -29.50 -15.62 11.38
C SER A 16 -28.78 -16.18 12.61
N GLY A 17 -27.85 -17.13 12.44
CA GLY A 17 -27.15 -17.82 13.53
C GLY A 17 -25.69 -17.39 13.72
N ARG A 18 -25.24 -16.32 13.06
CA ARG A 18 -23.84 -15.88 13.14
C ARG A 18 -23.59 -15.27 14.52
N LYS A 19 -23.06 -16.08 15.43
CA LYS A 19 -22.60 -15.60 16.74
C LYS A 19 -21.50 -14.57 16.51
N LEU A 20 -21.70 -13.39 17.07
CA LEU A 20 -20.74 -12.29 17.00
C LEU A 20 -19.39 -12.77 17.57
N PRO A 21 -18.26 -12.56 16.88
CA PRO A 21 -16.96 -12.92 17.42
C PRO A 21 -16.68 -12.12 18.71
N PRO A 22 -15.98 -12.72 19.69
CA PRO A 22 -15.67 -12.05 20.95
C PRO A 22 -14.83 -10.79 20.69
N GLY A 23 -15.34 -9.62 21.10
CA GLY A 23 -14.71 -8.32 20.86
C GLY A 23 -15.25 -7.53 19.66
N ALA A 24 -16.26 -8.06 18.95
CA ALA A 24 -17.01 -7.30 17.97
C ALA A 24 -18.13 -6.47 18.61
N ASP A 25 -18.33 -5.26 18.10
CA ASP A 25 -19.47 -4.41 18.45
C ASP A 25 -20.75 -4.91 17.75
N ASP A 26 -21.94 -4.40 18.12
CA ASP A 26 -23.27 -4.84 17.62
C ASP A 26 -23.37 -5.04 16.09
N ASP A 27 -22.55 -4.34 15.30
CA ASP A 27 -22.45 -4.45 13.83
C ASP A 27 -21.50 -5.57 13.33
N GLY A 28 -20.93 -6.38 14.22
CA GLY A 28 -19.98 -7.46 13.91
C GLY A 28 -18.57 -6.97 13.52
N MET A 29 -18.26 -5.71 13.77
CA MET A 29 -16.94 -5.13 13.48
C MET A 29 -16.02 -5.22 14.69
N GLN A 30 -14.77 -5.57 14.44
CA GLN A 30 -13.70 -5.65 15.43
C GLN A 30 -12.62 -4.61 15.13
N PRO A 31 -12.01 -4.00 16.15
CA PRO A 31 -10.80 -3.23 15.97
C PRO A 31 -9.69 -4.12 15.42
N ALA A 32 -8.95 -3.61 14.44
CA ALA A 32 -7.82 -4.31 13.86
C ALA A 32 -6.74 -3.35 13.37
N LEU A 33 -5.50 -3.81 13.49
CA LEU A 33 -4.36 -3.27 12.77
C LEU A 33 -4.37 -3.89 11.36
N LEU A 34 -4.27 -3.05 10.34
CA LEU A 34 -4.00 -3.41 8.95
C LEU A 34 -2.57 -2.94 8.64
N PHE A 35 -1.75 -3.86 8.15
CA PHE A 35 -0.34 -3.62 7.89
C PHE A 35 0.02 -4.15 6.50
N ILE A 36 0.56 -3.29 5.65
CA ILE A 36 0.82 -3.63 4.25
C ILE A 36 2.22 -3.19 3.85
N PRO A 37 3.19 -4.12 3.78
CA PRO A 37 4.39 -3.90 2.98
C PRO A 37 4.07 -4.09 1.50
N ASP A 38 4.53 -3.16 0.68
CA ASP A 38 4.35 -3.12 -0.78
C ASP A 38 5.68 -2.79 -1.45
N ILE A 39 6.15 -3.70 -2.31
CA ILE A 39 7.43 -3.57 -3.01
C ILE A 39 7.22 -2.67 -4.24
N SER A 40 7.85 -1.50 -4.22
CA SER A 40 7.76 -0.53 -5.31
C SER A 40 8.88 -0.74 -6.33
N GLY A 41 8.59 -0.44 -7.60
CA GLY A 41 9.53 -0.63 -8.72
C GLY A 41 9.49 -2.03 -9.34
N PHE A 42 8.70 -2.95 -8.79
CA PHE A 42 8.66 -4.34 -9.22
C PHE A 42 8.21 -4.53 -10.67
N THR A 43 7.08 -3.92 -11.08
CA THR A 43 6.58 -4.08 -12.46
C THR A 43 7.66 -3.67 -13.48
N ARG A 44 8.34 -2.55 -13.21
CA ARG A 44 9.46 -2.09 -14.04
C ARG A 44 10.62 -3.07 -14.01
N PHE A 45 10.95 -3.65 -12.85
CA PHE A 45 12.01 -4.65 -12.73
C PHE A 45 11.71 -5.90 -13.57
N ILE A 46 10.48 -6.43 -13.55
CA ILE A 46 10.10 -7.57 -14.40
C ILE A 46 10.18 -7.21 -15.88
N GLU A 47 9.67 -6.05 -16.26
CA GLU A 47 9.65 -5.62 -17.66
C GLU A 47 11.05 -5.35 -18.21
N ALA A 48 11.94 -4.81 -17.38
CA ALA A 48 13.32 -4.50 -17.74
C ALA A 48 14.27 -5.70 -17.59
N SER A 49 13.94 -6.66 -16.75
CA SER A 49 14.75 -7.85 -16.53
C SER A 49 14.52 -8.85 -17.66
N GLU A 50 15.57 -9.16 -18.40
CA GLU A 50 15.59 -10.29 -19.34
C GLU A 50 15.69 -11.65 -18.61
N SER A 51 15.90 -11.64 -17.29
CA SER A 51 16.06 -12.86 -16.50
C SER A 51 14.73 -13.56 -16.19
N PRO A 52 14.59 -14.87 -16.47
CA PRO A 52 13.41 -15.66 -16.08
C PRO A 52 13.30 -15.86 -14.56
N LEU A 53 14.33 -15.51 -13.79
CA LEU A 53 14.36 -15.63 -12.34
C LEU A 53 13.71 -14.46 -11.61
N ALA A 54 13.42 -13.36 -12.31
CA ALA A 54 12.90 -12.14 -11.70
C ALA A 54 11.56 -12.31 -10.95
N PRO A 55 10.58 -13.11 -11.44
CA PRO A 55 9.36 -13.40 -10.67
C PRO A 55 9.61 -14.23 -9.40
N PHE A 56 10.60 -15.15 -9.43
CA PHE A 56 10.95 -15.96 -8.27
C PHE A 56 11.59 -15.12 -7.16
N LEU A 57 12.38 -14.11 -7.53
CA LEU A 57 12.95 -13.18 -6.57
C LEU A 57 11.87 -12.48 -5.72
N ILE A 58 10.72 -12.15 -6.31
CA ILE A 58 9.62 -11.56 -5.54
C ILE A 58 8.97 -12.56 -4.61
N ALA A 59 8.77 -13.80 -5.05
CA ALA A 59 8.24 -14.82 -4.17
C ALA A 59 9.13 -14.95 -2.91
N ASP A 60 10.45 -15.00 -3.11
CA ASP A 60 11.43 -15.05 -2.02
C ASP A 60 11.37 -13.79 -1.14
N LEU A 61 11.28 -12.60 -1.75
CA LEU A 61 11.14 -11.35 -1.01
C LEU A 61 9.87 -11.33 -0.16
N LEU A 62 8.72 -11.71 -0.73
CA LEU A 62 7.45 -11.75 -0.02
C LEU A 62 7.50 -12.76 1.14
N GLU A 63 8.15 -13.91 0.95
CA GLU A 63 8.38 -14.89 2.00
C GLU A 63 9.21 -14.29 3.15
N ILE A 64 10.30 -13.59 2.84
CA ILE A 64 11.12 -12.88 3.84
C ILE A 64 10.30 -11.82 4.61
N LEU A 65 9.42 -11.09 3.93
CA LEU A 65 8.53 -10.12 4.58
C LEU A 65 7.54 -10.79 5.55
N ILE A 66 7.08 -12.00 5.21
CA ILE A 66 6.22 -12.82 6.09
C ILE A 66 7.01 -13.35 7.29
N GLU A 67 8.21 -13.87 7.08
CA GLU A 67 9.06 -14.39 8.15
C GLU A 67 9.55 -13.31 9.11
N ALA A 68 9.69 -12.08 8.64
CA ALA A 68 10.09 -10.93 9.46
C ALA A 68 8.99 -10.49 10.45
N ASN A 69 7.79 -11.07 10.40
CA ASN A 69 6.67 -10.74 11.28
C ASN A 69 6.90 -11.20 12.73
N THR A 70 7.06 -10.24 13.63
CA THR A 70 7.23 -10.45 15.08
C THR A 70 6.02 -9.99 15.90
N LEU A 71 5.00 -9.42 15.26
CA LEU A 71 3.78 -8.92 15.92
C LEU A 71 2.62 -9.92 15.90
N ASP A 72 2.90 -11.17 15.52
CA ASP A 72 1.92 -12.24 15.35
C ASP A 72 0.73 -11.82 14.49
N MET A 73 1.00 -11.06 13.43
CA MET A 73 -0.03 -10.66 12.45
C MET A 73 -0.38 -11.83 11.53
N GLU A 74 -1.65 -11.93 11.14
CA GLU A 74 -2.12 -12.93 10.18
C GLU A 74 -2.09 -12.36 8.75
N VAL A 75 -1.75 -13.20 7.77
CA VAL A 75 -1.82 -12.85 6.35
C VAL A 75 -3.26 -13.02 5.87
N SER A 76 -3.90 -11.93 5.44
CA SER A 76 -5.22 -11.99 4.81
C SER A 76 -5.14 -12.27 3.31
N GLU A 77 -4.22 -11.61 2.61
CA GLU A 77 -4.14 -11.70 1.14
C GLU A 77 -2.72 -11.31 0.68
N ILE A 78 -2.26 -11.94 -0.40
CA ILE A 78 -1.06 -11.53 -1.13
C ILE A 78 -1.53 -11.04 -2.51
N GLN A 79 -1.16 -9.81 -2.87
CA GLN A 79 -1.61 -9.12 -4.07
C GLN A 79 -0.40 -8.68 -4.91
N GLY A 80 0.06 -9.56 -5.79
CA GLY A 80 1.23 -9.28 -6.61
C GLY A 80 2.47 -9.10 -5.74
N ASP A 81 2.87 -7.84 -5.54
CA ASP A 81 4.04 -7.33 -4.82
C ASP A 81 3.73 -6.78 -3.41
N ALA A 82 2.48 -6.90 -2.95
CA ALA A 82 2.04 -6.45 -1.63
C ALA A 82 1.44 -7.57 -0.78
N ILE A 83 1.56 -7.44 0.54
CA ILE A 83 1.01 -8.40 1.52
C ILE A 83 0.06 -7.67 2.47
N LEU A 84 -1.20 -8.10 2.56
CA LEU A 84 -2.13 -7.57 3.55
C LEU A 84 -2.05 -8.40 4.84
N PHE A 85 -1.37 -7.87 5.85
CA PHE A 85 -1.42 -8.38 7.21
C PHE A 85 -2.54 -7.74 8.02
N TYR A 86 -3.07 -8.50 8.98
CA TYR A 86 -3.97 -7.96 9.99
C TYR A 86 -3.72 -8.54 11.37
N ARG A 87 -4.08 -7.76 12.40
CA ARG A 87 -4.10 -8.22 13.78
C ARG A 87 -5.34 -7.71 14.46
N LEU A 88 -6.19 -8.61 14.94
CA LEU A 88 -7.41 -8.25 15.67
C LEU A 88 -7.06 -7.80 17.10
N GLY A 89 -7.86 -6.88 17.63
CA GLY A 89 -7.74 -6.40 19.00
C GLY A 89 -6.98 -5.08 19.14
N PRO A 90 -6.36 -4.81 20.31
CA PRO A 90 -5.77 -3.51 20.61
C PRO A 90 -4.56 -3.21 19.70
N PRO A 91 -4.28 -1.92 19.45
CA PRO A 91 -3.17 -1.51 18.61
C PRO A 91 -1.83 -1.84 19.31
N PRO A 92 -0.80 -2.30 18.59
CA PRO A 92 0.52 -2.47 19.19
C PRO A 92 1.10 -1.10 19.57
N PRO A 93 1.88 -1.02 20.64
CA PRO A 93 2.59 0.21 20.99
C PRO A 93 3.54 0.60 19.85
N VAL A 94 3.71 1.90 19.63
CA VAL A 94 4.53 2.45 18.53
C VAL A 94 5.94 1.88 18.51
N GLN A 95 6.54 1.60 19.66
CA GLN A 95 7.90 1.05 19.74
C GLN A 95 7.99 -0.33 19.09
N GLU A 96 7.03 -1.21 19.36
CA GLU A 96 6.95 -2.54 18.74
C GLU A 96 6.67 -2.44 17.25
N LEU A 97 5.74 -1.56 16.84
CA LEU A 97 5.46 -1.32 15.42
C LEU A 97 6.70 -0.82 14.66
N VAL A 98 7.42 0.12 15.25
CA VAL A 98 8.64 0.68 14.65
C VAL A 98 9.74 -0.37 14.57
N ALA A 99 9.90 -1.20 15.60
CA ALA A 99 10.84 -2.32 15.58
C ALA A 99 10.48 -3.33 14.47
N GLN A 100 9.20 -3.66 14.32
CA GLN A 100 8.68 -4.51 13.25
C GLN A 100 9.01 -3.93 11.86
N CYS A 101 8.68 -2.65 11.64
CA CYS A 101 8.97 -1.99 10.36
C CYS A 101 10.48 -2.00 10.07
N ARG A 102 11.30 -1.66 11.06
CA ARG A 102 12.76 -1.66 10.91
C ARG A 102 13.29 -3.05 10.55
N ARG A 103 12.77 -4.11 11.18
CA ARG A 103 13.16 -5.48 10.88
C ARG A 103 12.86 -5.84 9.43
N ILE A 104 11.63 -5.59 8.99
CA ILE A 104 11.20 -5.81 7.60
C ILE A 104 12.11 -5.06 6.61
N PHE A 105 12.37 -3.77 6.85
CA PHE A 105 13.27 -2.98 5.99
C PHE A 105 14.68 -3.57 5.93
N LEU A 106 15.25 -3.97 7.07
CA LEU A 106 16.59 -4.53 7.12
C LEU A 106 16.68 -5.88 6.42
N ASP A 107 15.72 -6.77 6.64
CA ASP A 107 15.71 -8.10 6.01
C ASP A 107 15.54 -8.00 4.49
N PHE A 108 14.63 -7.13 4.03
CA PHE A 108 14.47 -6.77 2.62
C PHE A 108 15.78 -6.28 2.00
N GLN A 109 16.40 -5.27 2.61
CA GLN A 109 17.64 -4.67 2.09
C GLN A 109 18.84 -5.63 2.16
N ASN A 110 18.92 -6.47 3.19
CA ASN A 110 19.98 -7.48 3.30
C ASN A 110 19.86 -8.54 2.20
N TYR A 111 18.63 -8.95 1.87
CA TYR A 111 18.40 -9.92 0.82
C TYR A 111 18.69 -9.34 -0.58
N LEU A 112 18.28 -8.11 -0.87
CA LEU A 112 18.66 -7.44 -2.12
C LEU A 112 20.19 -7.41 -2.31
N ARG A 113 20.92 -6.99 -1.27
CA ARG A 113 22.40 -6.98 -1.30
C ARG A 113 23.00 -8.37 -1.45
N LEU A 114 22.35 -9.41 -0.95
CA LEU A 114 22.83 -10.79 -1.10
C LEU A 114 22.77 -11.21 -2.57
N VAL A 115 21.67 -10.89 -3.26
CA VAL A 115 21.48 -11.21 -4.68
C VAL A 115 22.38 -10.35 -5.57
N GLU A 116 22.53 -9.06 -5.25
CA GLU A 116 23.42 -8.14 -5.98
C GLU A 116 24.90 -8.54 -5.95
N ARG A 117 25.34 -9.29 -4.93
CA ARG A 117 26.74 -9.74 -4.82
C ARG A 117 27.12 -10.74 -5.91
N ASP A 118 26.16 -11.44 -6.50
CA ASP A 118 26.42 -12.34 -7.61
C ASP A 118 26.58 -11.52 -8.91
N ASN A 119 27.77 -10.97 -9.10
CA ASN A 119 28.10 -10.11 -10.23
C ASN A 119 28.06 -10.84 -11.59
N ALA A 120 28.06 -12.17 -11.61
CA ALA A 120 27.98 -12.95 -12.83
C ALA A 120 26.54 -13.23 -13.28
N SER A 121 25.55 -12.96 -12.41
CA SER A 121 24.15 -13.21 -12.69
C SER A 121 23.46 -12.01 -13.34
N GLU A 122 22.69 -12.27 -14.41
CA GLU A 122 21.82 -11.29 -15.06
C GLU A 122 20.81 -10.67 -14.08
N LEU A 123 20.38 -11.44 -13.07
CA LEU A 123 19.47 -10.99 -12.04
C LEU A 123 20.11 -9.92 -11.13
N GLY A 124 21.36 -10.13 -10.74
CA GLY A 124 22.11 -9.16 -9.93
C GLY A 124 22.36 -7.86 -10.70
N ALA A 125 22.57 -7.92 -12.02
CA ALA A 125 22.68 -6.74 -12.86
C ALA A 125 21.35 -5.98 -12.97
N ALA A 126 20.25 -6.69 -13.24
CA ALA A 126 18.93 -6.08 -13.33
C ALA A 126 18.50 -5.38 -12.03
N LEU A 127 18.87 -5.93 -10.86
CA LEU A 127 18.59 -5.31 -9.56
C LEU A 127 19.35 -3.99 -9.36
N ARG A 128 20.63 -3.94 -9.73
CA ARG A 128 21.42 -2.71 -9.60
C ARG A 128 20.91 -1.57 -10.48
N ASP A 129 20.32 -1.92 -11.62
CA ASP A 129 19.81 -0.95 -12.59
C ASP A 129 18.36 -0.52 -12.33
N ASN A 130 17.64 -1.26 -11.48
CA ASN A 130 16.24 -1.01 -11.15
C ASN A 130 16.08 -0.95 -9.63
N ASP A 131 16.12 0.27 -9.07
CA ASP A 131 15.91 0.53 -7.65
C ASP A 131 14.60 -0.08 -7.14
N LEU A 132 14.68 -1.28 -6.54
CA LEU A 132 13.58 -1.87 -5.78
C LEU A 132 13.53 -1.22 -4.41
N THR A 133 12.35 -0.72 -4.05
CA THR A 133 12.15 -0.07 -2.76
C THR A 133 10.95 -0.65 -2.05
N LEU A 134 10.88 -0.43 -0.74
CA LEU A 134 9.80 -0.92 0.09
C LEU A 134 9.03 0.24 0.70
N LYS A 135 7.71 0.20 0.64
CA LYS A 135 6.85 1.09 1.43
C LYS A 135 5.97 0.26 2.35
N ILE A 136 5.70 0.79 3.52
CA ILE A 136 4.87 0.13 4.53
C ILE A 136 3.72 1.06 4.88
N VAL A 137 2.49 0.57 4.75
CA VAL A 137 1.28 1.29 5.15
C VAL A 137 0.70 0.63 6.39
N VAL A 138 0.44 1.42 7.42
CA VAL A 138 -0.16 0.96 8.67
C VAL A 138 -1.42 1.76 8.94
N HIS A 139 -2.52 1.05 9.09
CA HIS A 139 -3.82 1.62 9.41
C HIS A 139 -4.44 0.90 10.59
N TYR A 140 -4.98 1.64 11.55
CA TYR A 140 -5.79 1.06 12.62
C TYR A 140 -7.23 1.49 12.45
N GLY A 141 -8.14 0.52 12.39
CA GLY A 141 -9.54 0.74 12.06
C GLY A 141 -10.41 -0.44 12.46
N ARG A 142 -11.59 -0.53 11.86
CA ARG A 142 -12.59 -1.56 12.16
C ARG A 142 -12.84 -2.44 10.95
N VAL A 143 -12.79 -3.74 11.17
CA VAL A 143 -13.00 -4.74 10.11
C VAL A 143 -13.93 -5.85 10.58
N ASN A 144 -14.58 -6.47 9.62
CA ASN A 144 -15.33 -7.69 9.79
C ASN A 144 -14.56 -8.81 9.09
N VAL A 145 -14.36 -9.93 9.80
CA VAL A 145 -13.68 -11.10 9.25
C VAL A 145 -14.73 -12.06 8.69
N ALA A 146 -14.72 -12.23 7.38
CA ALA A 146 -15.62 -13.13 6.69
C ALA A 146 -14.87 -14.39 6.24
N HIS A 147 -15.26 -15.55 6.77
CA HIS A 147 -14.84 -16.84 6.23
C HIS A 147 -15.73 -17.22 5.04
N ILE A 148 -15.12 -17.36 3.87
CA ILE A 148 -15.76 -17.79 2.62
C ILE A 148 -15.10 -19.10 2.23
N ARG A 149 -15.75 -20.22 2.61
CA ARG A 149 -15.16 -21.57 2.52
C ARG A 149 -13.81 -21.62 3.26
N GLU A 150 -12.73 -21.97 2.59
CA GLU A 150 -11.35 -22.01 3.10
C GLU A 150 -10.66 -20.63 3.16
N PHE A 151 -11.26 -19.57 2.61
CA PHE A 151 -10.64 -18.26 2.55
C PHE A 151 -11.12 -17.35 3.68
N THR A 152 -10.19 -16.70 4.36
CA THR A 152 -10.47 -15.62 5.31
C THR A 152 -10.33 -14.28 4.60
N LYS A 153 -11.40 -13.47 4.60
CA LYS A 153 -11.43 -12.18 3.94
C LYS A 153 -11.81 -11.07 4.89
N LEU A 154 -11.01 -10.01 4.90
CA LEU A 154 -11.35 -8.78 5.61
C LEU A 154 -12.36 -7.97 4.82
N MET A 155 -13.40 -7.51 5.51
CA MET A 155 -14.44 -6.66 4.96
C MET A 155 -14.60 -5.42 5.82
N GLY A 156 -14.95 -4.30 5.22
CA GLY A 156 -15.20 -3.06 5.94
C GLY A 156 -14.67 -1.84 5.20
N ARG A 157 -15.08 -0.67 5.68
CA ARG A 157 -14.66 0.62 5.11
C ARG A 157 -13.15 0.82 5.25
N ASP A 158 -12.57 0.41 6.36
CA ASP A 158 -11.14 0.59 6.63
C ASP A 158 -10.24 -0.23 5.71
N VAL A 159 -10.70 -1.38 5.23
CA VAL A 159 -10.02 -2.17 4.19
C VAL A 159 -9.94 -1.39 2.87
N ILE A 160 -11.03 -0.71 2.50
CA ILE A 160 -11.05 0.14 1.29
C ILE A 160 -10.11 1.33 1.46
N VAL A 161 -10.05 1.91 2.66
CA VAL A 161 -9.15 3.03 2.97
C VAL A 161 -7.69 2.60 2.82
N VAL A 162 -7.29 1.47 3.40
CA VAL A 162 -5.88 1.04 3.33
C VAL A 162 -5.45 0.75 1.89
N HIS A 163 -6.29 0.11 1.07
CA HIS A 163 -5.99 -0.08 -0.36
C HIS A 163 -5.91 1.23 -1.14
N ARG A 164 -6.67 2.26 -0.74
CA ARG A 164 -6.53 3.60 -1.34
C ARG A 164 -5.23 4.26 -0.92
N LEU A 165 -4.83 4.09 0.35
CA LEU A 165 -3.55 4.60 0.84
C LEU A 165 -2.37 3.95 0.11
N LEU A 166 -2.44 2.68 -0.30
CA LEU A 166 -1.37 2.06 -1.11
C LEU A 166 -1.15 2.75 -2.47
N LYS A 167 -2.22 3.26 -3.08
CA LYS A 167 -2.19 3.95 -4.39
C LYS A 167 -1.74 5.41 -4.28
N ASN A 168 -1.17 5.82 -3.15
CA ASN A 168 -0.63 7.16 -3.00
C ASN A 168 0.59 7.37 -3.93
N ASN A 169 0.84 8.64 -4.29
CA ASN A 169 1.98 9.02 -5.12
C ASN A 169 2.99 9.86 -4.32
N ILE A 170 3.32 9.42 -3.11
CA ILE A 170 4.33 10.09 -2.28
C ILE A 170 5.70 9.93 -2.94
N SER A 171 6.38 11.04 -3.19
CA SER A 171 7.72 11.06 -3.77
C SER A 171 8.75 10.61 -2.72
N GLY A 172 9.34 9.44 -2.92
CA GLY A 172 10.37 8.86 -2.06
C GLY A 172 10.50 7.36 -2.31
N GLY A 173 11.71 6.81 -2.20
CA GLY A 173 11.96 5.39 -2.41
C GLY A 173 11.32 4.54 -1.31
N GLU A 174 11.72 4.76 -0.06
CA GLU A 174 11.28 3.97 1.09
C GLU A 174 10.61 4.83 2.15
N TYR A 175 9.43 4.41 2.61
CA TYR A 175 8.72 5.15 3.65
C TYR A 175 7.74 4.28 4.44
N LEU A 176 7.43 4.76 5.66
CA LEU A 176 6.37 4.26 6.51
C LEU A 176 5.23 5.28 6.55
N LEU A 177 4.03 4.85 6.16
CA LEU A 177 2.82 5.65 6.21
C LEU A 177 1.94 5.17 7.36
N LEU A 178 1.77 6.03 8.38
CA LEU A 178 0.88 5.77 9.51
C LEU A 178 -0.43 6.52 9.32
N SER A 179 -1.56 5.82 9.44
CA SER A 179 -2.86 6.47 9.41
C SER A 179 -3.11 7.27 10.67
N GLU A 180 -3.94 8.31 10.56
CA GLU A 180 -4.39 9.09 11.71
C GLU A 180 -5.13 8.21 12.74
N GLY A 181 -5.81 7.15 12.28
CA GLY A 181 -6.47 6.16 13.13
C GLY A 181 -5.48 5.46 14.06
N TYR A 182 -4.29 5.12 13.57
CA TYR A 182 -3.23 4.55 14.42
C TYR A 182 -2.59 5.63 15.31
N LEU A 183 -2.26 6.81 14.77
CA LEU A 183 -1.59 7.86 15.52
C LEU A 183 -2.39 8.31 16.76
N LYS A 184 -3.72 8.36 16.67
CA LYS A 184 -4.61 8.72 17.78
C LYS A 184 -4.59 7.71 18.94
N THR A 185 -4.11 6.50 18.70
CA THR A 185 -4.00 5.46 19.75
C THR A 185 -2.73 5.58 20.58
N GLN A 186 -1.76 6.39 20.11
CA GLN A 186 -0.43 6.47 20.68
C GLN A 186 -0.22 7.81 21.39
N SER A 187 0.68 7.83 22.39
CA SER A 187 1.08 9.08 23.02
C SER A 187 2.04 9.87 22.11
N LEU A 188 1.90 11.19 22.08
CA LEU A 188 2.80 12.08 21.32
C LEU A 188 4.27 11.93 21.75
N THR A 189 4.51 11.67 23.04
CA THR A 189 5.84 11.45 23.60
C THR A 189 6.49 10.19 23.02
N ASP A 190 5.72 9.11 22.92
CA ASP A 190 6.23 7.83 22.42
C ASP A 190 6.43 7.85 20.91
N LEU A 191 5.55 8.55 20.17
CA LEU A 191 5.74 8.81 18.74
C LEU A 191 7.06 9.57 18.50
N THR A 192 7.27 10.68 19.21
CA THR A 192 8.48 11.51 19.04
C THR A 192 9.75 10.73 19.36
N ARG A 193 9.74 9.92 20.42
CA ARG A 193 10.89 9.08 20.80
C ARG A 193 11.19 8.03 19.74
N SER A 194 10.15 7.34 19.25
CA SER A 194 10.28 6.20 18.34
C SER A 194 10.69 6.60 16.92
N PHE A 195 10.45 7.85 16.52
CA PHE A 195 10.82 8.39 15.20
C PHE A 195 11.98 9.40 15.26
N SER A 196 12.72 9.45 16.36
CA SER A 196 13.89 10.34 16.51
C SER A 196 15.00 10.12 15.47
N TRP A 197 14.97 8.99 14.76
CA TRP A 197 15.94 8.59 13.74
C TRP A 197 15.42 8.74 12.29
N THR A 198 14.21 9.28 12.08
CA THR A 198 13.62 9.50 10.74
C THR A 198 12.96 10.88 10.59
N ARG A 199 12.70 11.28 9.34
CA ARG A 199 11.89 12.46 9.03
C ARG A 199 10.42 12.08 8.98
N LEU A 200 9.64 12.49 9.97
CA LEU A 200 8.18 12.42 9.91
C LEU A 200 7.65 13.50 8.96
N LEU A 201 6.95 13.06 7.91
CA LEU A 201 6.22 13.94 7.00
C LEU A 201 4.72 13.82 7.28
N GLY A 202 4.07 14.92 7.64
CA GLY A 202 2.61 14.96 7.71
C GLY A 202 2.02 14.98 6.31
N ALA A 203 1.30 13.94 5.92
CA ALA A 203 0.53 13.96 4.67
C ALA A 203 -0.69 14.88 4.85
N LYS A 204 -0.72 16.02 4.16
CA LYS A 204 -1.99 16.74 3.95
C LYS A 204 -2.82 15.93 2.95
N PRO A 205 -4.14 15.80 3.13
CA PRO A 205 -4.98 15.11 2.16
C PRO A 205 -4.86 15.84 0.81
N THR A 206 -4.33 15.14 -0.20
CA THR A 206 -4.37 15.59 -1.59
C THR A 206 -5.81 15.49 -2.06
N THR A 207 -6.58 16.54 -1.84
CA THR A 207 -7.90 16.71 -2.43
C THR A 207 -7.74 16.89 -3.93
N ASN A 208 -7.90 15.83 -4.70
CA ASN A 208 -8.27 15.95 -6.12
C ASN A 208 -9.43 15.00 -6.38
N ILE A 209 -10.62 15.48 -6.01
CA ILE A 209 -11.89 14.98 -6.51
C ILE A 209 -12.45 16.08 -7.40
N SER A 210 -12.44 15.85 -8.71
CA SER A 210 -13.51 16.33 -9.59
C SER A 210 -13.56 15.43 -10.82
N ALA A 211 -14.57 14.57 -10.84
CA ALA A 211 -15.01 13.82 -12.00
C ALA A 211 -16.00 14.68 -12.82
N THR A 212 -15.86 14.62 -14.16
CA THR A 212 -16.91 14.81 -15.21
C THR A 212 -17.66 16.17 -15.25
N SER A 213 -18.01 16.79 -16.38
CA SER A 213 -18.44 16.30 -17.69
C SER A 213 -18.50 17.44 -18.73
N THR A 214 -18.21 17.11 -20.00
CA THR A 214 -18.90 17.50 -21.25
C THR A 214 -19.39 18.95 -21.44
N THR A 215 -18.86 19.67 -22.44
CA THR A 215 -19.64 20.10 -23.65
C THR A 215 -18.80 20.91 -24.67
N ALA A 216 -18.99 20.52 -25.95
CA ALA A 216 -19.07 21.35 -27.16
C ALA A 216 -17.86 22.14 -27.69
N THR A 217 -17.35 21.66 -28.82
CA THR A 217 -16.84 22.43 -29.98
C THR A 217 -17.81 23.56 -30.38
N PRO A 218 -17.35 24.68 -30.98
CA PRO A 218 -17.11 24.65 -32.43
C PRO A 218 -15.95 25.54 -32.96
N THR A 219 -15.36 25.03 -34.05
CA THR A 219 -14.80 25.72 -35.24
C THR A 219 -14.45 27.22 -35.21
N SER A 220 -13.20 27.56 -35.56
CA SER A 220 -12.89 28.28 -36.82
C SER A 220 -11.39 28.59 -36.95
N ARG A 221 -10.83 28.22 -38.11
CA ARG A 221 -9.64 28.77 -38.77
C ARG A 221 -10.17 29.60 -39.95
N PRO A 222 -9.49 30.65 -40.47
CA PRO A 222 -8.24 30.41 -41.21
C PRO A 222 -7.18 31.54 -41.27
N CYS A 223 -5.96 31.09 -41.61
CA CYS A 223 -4.93 31.66 -42.50
C CYS A 223 -4.14 32.96 -42.25
N ALA A 224 -2.87 32.84 -42.69
CA ALA A 224 -1.90 33.83 -43.21
C ALA A 224 -1.13 34.70 -42.19
N CYS A 225 0.13 35.08 -42.35
CA CYS A 225 1.30 34.70 -43.17
C CYS A 225 2.47 35.62 -42.68
N CYS A 226 3.74 35.23 -42.92
CA CYS A 226 4.98 36.03 -42.79
C CYS A 226 5.41 36.45 -41.36
N SER A 227 6.68 36.55 -40.98
CA SER A 227 8.00 36.32 -41.61
C SER A 227 9.07 36.54 -40.54
N THR A 228 10.19 35.82 -40.66
CA THR A 228 11.57 36.23 -40.26
C THR A 228 11.89 36.62 -38.81
N GLY A 229 12.74 35.78 -38.20
CA GLY A 229 14.11 36.23 -37.89
C GLY A 229 14.45 36.47 -36.42
N ILE A 230 15.64 35.96 -36.08
CA ILE A 230 16.56 36.39 -35.00
C ILE A 230 16.67 35.43 -33.80
N THR A 231 17.94 35.11 -33.56
CA THR A 231 18.56 34.10 -32.71
C THR A 231 18.91 34.61 -31.31
N ARG A 232 18.72 33.74 -30.30
CA ARG A 232 19.48 33.58 -29.02
C ARG A 232 19.46 34.73 -27.99
N PRO A 233 19.89 34.50 -26.72
CA PRO A 233 19.46 33.49 -25.75
C PRO A 233 19.21 34.14 -24.35
N MET A 234 19.05 33.31 -23.30
CA MET A 234 18.90 33.65 -21.88
C MET A 234 17.53 34.18 -21.45
N GLU A 235 16.84 33.42 -20.59
CA GLU A 235 16.66 33.74 -19.18
C GLU A 235 15.69 32.73 -18.54
N ARG A 236 15.96 32.38 -17.28
CA ARG A 236 15.06 31.60 -16.43
C ARG A 236 13.72 32.34 -16.27
N PRO A 237 12.61 31.63 -16.03
CA PRO A 237 11.59 32.17 -15.15
C PRO A 237 11.41 31.28 -13.93
N VAL A 238 11.69 31.89 -12.77
CA VAL A 238 10.88 31.71 -11.56
C VAL A 238 9.46 32.16 -11.91
N ALA A 239 8.46 31.33 -11.62
CA ALA A 239 7.07 31.78 -11.59
C ALA A 239 6.36 31.14 -10.39
N ALA A 240 6.02 32.01 -9.44
CA ALA A 240 4.96 31.82 -8.47
C ALA A 240 3.62 32.19 -9.13
N ALA A 241 2.57 31.44 -8.80
CA ALA A 241 1.15 31.83 -8.85
C ALA A 241 0.41 30.76 -8.02
N THR A 242 -0.33 31.06 -6.96
CA THR A 242 -1.49 31.96 -6.83
C THR A 242 -2.59 31.59 -7.82
N HIS A 243 -3.38 30.57 -7.47
CA HIS A 243 -4.82 30.66 -7.19
C HIS A 243 -5.36 29.31 -6.72
#